data_AF-A0A939TXQ5-F1
#
_entry.id   AF-A0A939TXQ5-F1
#
_cell.length_a   1.000
_cell.length_b   1.000
_cell.length_c   1.000
_cell.angle_alpha   90.00
_cell.angle_beta   90.00
_cell.angle_gamma   90.00
#
_symmetry.space_group_name_H-M   'P 1'
#
loop_
_entity.id
_entity.type
_entity.pdbx_description
1 polymer ?
#
loop_
_entity_poly.entity_id
_entity_poly.type
_entity_poly.pdbx_seq_one_letter_code
_entity_poly.pdbx_strand_id
1 'polypeptide(L)'
;MTELKGIHIIDDTQDAVVNLTIDEGIIQSIEPLDIAPDTSQPVVMPAFTDLHVHFRDPGLTYKEDVVSGSRAAVRGGYTAVNMMPNTVPVVDTLDKARDVEQRVRALGLIHGNQAVSMTIGELGQDCSHLLDIPAGAIPFVSDDGKGVNRDDVMEQIFRICKEKGFLIMAHEEDARYSPQDLRMAENMMTLRDLILCEKTGGRIHFCHVSTREAIEAIRNAKRKGLKVSCEVCPHHIFYNAEQAHHYRVAPPFRTDDDIEALIRALQDGTAEVISTDHAPHTPEDKANGANGISCIETAFALCYTKLVRGGFLTLQQLIRLMSTKPSAMMGLNKGRIQVGMQADLVWADLQHAYPIDPADFASRGKNTPFAGVTVYGRILQTMRAGNIVYSA
;
A
#
# COMPACT_ATOMS: atom_id res chain seq x y z
N MET A 1 -8.86 -29.65 1.79
CA MET A 1 -7.43 -30.00 1.71
C MET A 1 -6.88 -29.83 0.29
N THR A 2 -5.83 -29.03 0.15
CA THR A 2 -5.06 -28.77 -1.08
C THR A 2 -3.59 -29.09 -0.81
N GLU A 3 -2.93 -29.82 -1.69
CA GLU A 3 -1.50 -30.15 -1.59
C GLU A 3 -0.74 -29.48 -2.74
N LEU A 4 0.31 -28.72 -2.42
CA LEU A 4 1.26 -28.17 -3.38
C LEU A 4 2.59 -28.90 -3.20
N LYS A 5 3.11 -29.55 -4.25
CA LYS A 5 4.29 -30.41 -4.15
C LYS A 5 5.48 -29.83 -4.88
N GLY A 6 6.65 -29.87 -4.24
CA GLY A 6 7.91 -29.42 -4.83
C GLY A 6 7.90 -27.96 -5.29
N ILE A 7 7.16 -27.08 -4.62
CA ILE A 7 7.10 -25.66 -4.98
C ILE A 7 8.28 -24.91 -4.38
N HIS A 8 8.86 -23.97 -5.15
CA HIS A 8 9.87 -23.06 -4.65
C HIS A 8 9.19 -21.89 -3.94
N ILE A 9 9.31 -21.83 -2.61
CA ILE A 9 8.76 -20.75 -1.80
C ILE A 9 9.87 -19.77 -1.40
N ILE A 10 9.55 -18.48 -1.38
CA ILE A 10 10.37 -17.43 -0.78
C ILE A 10 9.48 -16.53 0.07
N ASP A 11 9.86 -16.28 1.33
CA ASP A 11 9.30 -15.22 2.16
C ASP A 11 10.39 -14.41 2.88
N ASP A 12 10.01 -13.54 3.83
CA ASP A 12 10.98 -12.69 4.54
C ASP A 12 11.94 -13.43 5.48
N THR A 13 11.77 -14.74 5.64
CA THR A 13 12.59 -15.60 6.53
C THR A 13 13.11 -16.87 5.87
N GLN A 14 12.55 -17.32 4.74
CA GLN A 14 12.97 -18.57 4.09
C GLN A 14 13.01 -18.49 2.56
N ASP A 15 13.82 -19.38 1.98
CA ASP A 15 13.97 -19.64 0.54
C ASP A 15 14.24 -21.15 0.41
N ALA A 16 13.23 -21.92 -0.03
CA ALA A 16 13.30 -23.37 -0.01
C ALA A 16 12.31 -24.02 -1.00
N VAL A 17 12.59 -25.26 -1.38
CA VAL A 17 11.62 -26.11 -2.08
C VAL A 17 10.85 -26.94 -1.04
N VAL A 18 9.53 -26.95 -1.11
CA VAL A 18 8.68 -27.58 -0.09
C VAL A 18 7.50 -28.35 -0.68
N ASN A 19 6.97 -29.30 0.10
CA ASN A 19 5.57 -29.69 0.02
C ASN A 19 4.77 -28.86 1.03
N LEU A 20 3.62 -28.32 0.60
CA LEU A 20 2.78 -27.47 1.41
C LEU A 20 1.35 -27.99 1.41
N THR A 21 0.79 -28.20 2.60
CA THR A 21 -0.59 -28.66 2.81
C THR A 21 -1.46 -27.52 3.32
N ILE A 22 -2.58 -27.28 2.65
CA ILE A 22 -3.56 -26.26 3.01
C ILE A 22 -4.87 -26.94 3.35
N ASP A 23 -5.49 -26.57 4.46
CA ASP A 23 -6.83 -27.01 4.79
C ASP A 23 -7.64 -25.88 5.41
N GLU A 24 -8.91 -25.78 5.00
CA GLU A 24 -9.81 -24.67 5.36
C GLU A 24 -9.18 -23.28 5.15
N GLY A 25 -8.34 -23.16 4.12
CA GLY A 25 -7.64 -21.91 3.79
C GLY A 25 -6.47 -21.54 4.69
N ILE A 26 -6.03 -22.45 5.57
CA ILE A 26 -4.90 -22.29 6.48
C ILE A 26 -3.77 -23.25 6.08
N ILE A 27 -2.52 -22.78 6.18
CA ILE A 27 -1.33 -23.61 5.98
C ILE A 27 -1.20 -24.57 7.17
N GLN A 28 -1.30 -25.88 6.93
CA GLN A 28 -1.27 -26.93 7.96
C GLN A 28 0.13 -27.52 8.15
N SER A 29 0.87 -27.70 7.05
CA SER A 29 2.24 -28.20 7.11
C SER A 29 3.10 -27.61 5.99
N ILE A 30 4.39 -27.49 6.29
CA ILE A 30 5.45 -27.11 5.35
C ILE A 30 6.54 -28.15 5.55
N GLU A 31 6.79 -28.96 4.52
CA GLU A 31 7.80 -30.03 4.53
C GLU A 31 8.92 -29.67 3.57
N PRO A 32 10.09 -29.23 4.08
CA PRO A 32 11.24 -28.93 3.24
C PRO A 32 11.74 -30.15 2.47
N LEU A 33 12.12 -29.94 1.22
CA LEU A 33 12.76 -30.92 0.37
C LEU A 33 14.23 -30.53 0.17
N ASP A 34 15.14 -31.49 0.34
CA ASP A 34 16.57 -31.30 0.13
C ASP A 34 16.92 -31.36 -1.38
N ILE A 35 16.39 -30.41 -2.14
CA ILE A 35 16.61 -30.24 -3.57
C ILE A 35 16.80 -28.76 -3.92
N ALA A 36 17.58 -28.50 -4.97
CA ALA A 36 17.77 -27.14 -5.48
C ALA A 36 16.48 -26.64 -6.16
N PRO A 37 16.16 -25.33 -6.05
CA PRO A 37 15.01 -24.76 -6.75
C PRO A 37 15.23 -24.76 -8.27
N ASP A 38 14.21 -25.22 -9.01
CA ASP A 38 14.16 -25.06 -10.46
C ASP A 38 13.81 -23.61 -10.78
N THR A 39 14.83 -22.82 -11.08
CA THR A 39 14.66 -21.39 -11.36
C THR A 39 13.76 -21.11 -12.57
N SER A 40 13.54 -22.09 -13.48
CA SER A 40 12.63 -21.95 -14.62
C SER A 40 11.16 -22.00 -14.23
N GLN A 41 10.85 -22.45 -13.01
CA GLN A 41 9.51 -22.46 -12.45
C GLN A 41 9.18 -21.13 -11.74
N PRO A 42 7.90 -20.78 -11.63
CA PRO A 42 7.49 -19.61 -10.86
C PRO A 42 7.84 -19.77 -9.38
N VAL A 43 8.25 -18.66 -8.76
CA VAL A 43 8.44 -18.59 -7.31
C VAL A 43 7.10 -18.33 -6.63
N VAL A 44 6.87 -19.01 -5.51
CA VAL A 44 5.71 -18.81 -4.65
C VAL A 44 6.08 -17.91 -3.48
N MET A 45 5.38 -16.81 -3.30
CA MET A 45 5.58 -15.84 -2.21
C MET A 45 4.27 -15.67 -1.43
N PRO A 46 4.30 -15.12 -0.20
CA PRO A 46 3.08 -14.65 0.43
C PRO A 46 2.46 -13.54 -0.44
N ALA A 47 1.14 -13.56 -0.60
CA ALA A 47 0.43 -12.50 -1.32
C ALA A 47 0.61 -11.15 -0.63
N PHE A 48 0.52 -10.08 -1.40
CA PHE A 48 0.82 -8.73 -0.95
C PHE A 48 -0.37 -8.10 -0.20
N THR A 49 -0.04 -7.12 0.63
CA THR A 49 -1.00 -6.29 1.35
C THR A 49 -0.69 -4.83 1.06
N ASP A 50 -1.67 -4.10 0.54
CA ASP A 50 -1.53 -2.68 0.24
C ASP A 50 -2.18 -1.83 1.33
N LEU A 51 -1.45 -0.85 1.89
CA LEU A 51 -2.06 0.06 2.88
C LEU A 51 -2.72 1.28 2.22
N HIS A 52 -2.55 1.48 0.92
CA HIS A 52 -2.97 2.73 0.28
C HIS A 52 -3.53 2.52 -1.13
N VAL A 53 -4.87 2.45 -1.23
CA VAL A 53 -5.58 2.40 -2.52
C VAL A 53 -6.81 3.31 -2.54
N HIS A 54 -7.18 3.78 -3.74
CA HIS A 54 -8.42 4.50 -4.00
C HIS A 54 -9.32 3.71 -4.96
N PHE A 55 -10.28 2.97 -4.42
CA PHE A 55 -11.26 2.26 -5.24
C PHE A 55 -12.40 3.14 -5.76
N ARG A 56 -12.44 4.43 -5.37
CA ARG A 56 -13.37 5.45 -5.88
C ARG A 56 -14.86 5.14 -5.64
N ASP A 57 -15.16 4.16 -4.79
CA ASP A 57 -16.50 3.70 -4.48
C ASP A 57 -16.73 3.82 -2.97
N PRO A 58 -17.69 4.65 -2.51
CA PRO A 58 -18.84 5.16 -3.25
C PRO A 58 -18.64 6.40 -4.16
N GLY A 59 -19.53 6.52 -5.15
CA GLY A 59 -19.84 7.77 -5.88
C GLY A 59 -18.99 8.14 -7.08
N LEU A 60 -17.75 7.65 -7.17
CA LEU A 60 -16.86 7.91 -8.30
C LEU A 60 -16.60 6.63 -9.12
N THR A 61 -17.61 5.76 -9.18
CA THR A 61 -17.54 4.41 -9.77
C THR A 61 -17.21 4.36 -11.27
N TYR A 62 -17.33 5.50 -11.96
CA TYR A 62 -16.89 5.67 -13.33
C TYR A 62 -15.35 5.70 -13.48
N LYS A 63 -14.61 6.02 -12.41
CA LYS A 63 -13.14 5.97 -12.35
C LYS A 63 -12.65 4.58 -11.97
N GLU A 64 -13.25 4.00 -10.92
CA GLU A 64 -13.01 2.65 -10.42
C GLU A 64 -14.14 2.25 -9.48
N ASP A 65 -14.43 0.95 -9.35
CA ASP A 65 -15.35 0.45 -8.32
C ASP A 65 -14.72 -0.70 -7.51
N VAL A 66 -15.38 -1.16 -6.44
CA VAL A 66 -14.84 -2.25 -5.61
C VAL A 66 -14.64 -3.55 -6.39
N VAL A 67 -15.36 -3.77 -7.50
CA VAL A 67 -15.23 -4.97 -8.33
C VAL A 67 -13.98 -4.90 -9.19
N SER A 68 -13.82 -3.84 -9.97
CA SER A 68 -12.65 -3.66 -10.83
C SER A 68 -11.38 -3.44 -10.02
N GLY A 69 -11.43 -2.67 -8.93
CA GLY A 69 -10.32 -2.49 -8.00
C GLY A 69 -9.88 -3.80 -7.35
N SER A 70 -10.82 -4.65 -6.91
CA SER A 70 -10.47 -5.96 -6.34
C SER A 70 -9.86 -6.92 -7.37
N ARG A 71 -10.32 -6.86 -8.63
CA ARG A 71 -9.73 -7.65 -9.73
C ARG A 71 -8.32 -7.17 -10.06
N ALA A 72 -8.10 -5.86 -10.07
CA ALA A 72 -6.78 -5.26 -10.23
C ALA A 72 -5.84 -5.68 -9.10
N ALA A 73 -6.32 -5.66 -7.85
CA ALA A 73 -5.55 -6.10 -6.70
C ALA A 73 -5.06 -7.55 -6.83
N VAL A 74 -5.97 -8.52 -7.06
CA VAL A 74 -5.56 -9.94 -7.19
C VAL A 74 -4.68 -10.18 -8.41
N ARG A 75 -4.85 -9.41 -9.49
CA ARG A 75 -3.96 -9.47 -10.65
C ARG A 75 -2.55 -8.96 -10.33
N GLY A 76 -2.44 -7.95 -9.47
CA GLY A 76 -1.17 -7.43 -8.95
C GLY A 76 -0.54 -8.30 -7.86
N GLY A 77 -1.18 -9.39 -7.44
CA GLY A 77 -0.69 -10.25 -6.36
C GLY A 77 -1.17 -9.86 -4.96
N TYR A 78 -2.12 -8.93 -4.85
CA TYR A 78 -2.63 -8.43 -3.57
C TYR A 78 -3.90 -9.17 -3.14
N THR A 79 -3.92 -9.64 -1.90
CA THR A 79 -5.12 -10.26 -1.29
C THR A 79 -5.65 -9.48 -0.10
N ALA A 80 -5.01 -8.37 0.26
CA ALA A 80 -5.52 -7.40 1.22
C ALA A 80 -5.20 -5.97 0.79
N VAL A 81 -6.15 -5.06 0.98
CA VAL A 81 -5.98 -3.63 0.70
C VAL A 81 -6.66 -2.78 1.77
N ASN A 82 -6.12 -1.59 2.03
CA ASN A 82 -6.80 -0.52 2.75
C ASN A 82 -7.24 0.59 1.79
N MET A 83 -8.55 0.79 1.70
CA MET A 83 -9.19 1.79 0.86
C MET A 83 -9.29 3.12 1.61
N MET A 84 -8.88 4.21 0.94
CA MET A 84 -8.91 5.55 1.52
C MET A 84 -10.31 6.17 1.50
N PRO A 85 -10.64 7.09 2.43
CA PRO A 85 -12.02 7.53 2.69
C PRO A 85 -12.51 8.66 1.76
N ASN A 86 -11.67 9.15 0.86
CA ASN A 86 -11.89 10.28 -0.05
C ASN A 86 -12.84 9.98 -1.23
N THR A 87 -13.99 9.39 -0.91
CA THR A 87 -15.07 9.03 -1.83
C THR A 87 -16.21 10.05 -1.80
N VAL A 88 -17.29 9.80 -2.55
CA VAL A 88 -18.48 10.67 -2.54
C VAL A 88 -19.74 9.84 -2.25
N PRO A 89 -20.32 9.89 -1.04
CA PRO A 89 -19.89 10.68 0.11
C PRO A 89 -18.56 10.19 0.67
N VAL A 90 -17.88 11.06 1.43
CA VAL A 90 -16.72 10.67 2.26
C VAL A 90 -17.14 9.58 3.24
N VAL A 91 -16.25 8.61 3.47
CA VAL A 91 -16.44 7.57 4.49
C VAL A 91 -16.00 8.11 5.85
N ASP A 92 -16.88 8.87 6.49
CA ASP A 92 -16.69 9.50 7.80
C ASP A 92 -17.52 8.83 8.91
N THR A 93 -18.01 7.61 8.70
CA THR A 93 -18.71 6.83 9.74
C THR A 93 -18.38 5.36 9.64
N LEU A 94 -18.51 4.64 10.76
CA LEU A 94 -18.32 3.21 10.81
C LEU A 94 -19.31 2.45 9.90
N ASP A 95 -20.57 2.89 9.82
CA ASP A 95 -21.58 2.24 8.99
C ASP A 95 -21.23 2.32 7.50
N LYS A 96 -20.77 3.49 7.03
CA LYS A 96 -20.28 3.65 5.65
C LYS A 96 -19.08 2.74 5.38
N ALA A 97 -18.14 2.66 6.33
CA ALA A 97 -16.98 1.78 6.18
C ALA A 97 -17.41 0.31 6.06
N ARG A 98 -18.33 -0.14 6.92
CA ARG A 98 -18.83 -1.53 6.91
C ARG A 98 -19.62 -1.88 5.66
N ASP A 99 -20.36 -0.93 5.07
CA ASP A 99 -21.01 -1.15 3.78
C ASP A 99 -19.99 -1.47 2.68
N VAL A 100 -18.95 -0.64 2.54
CA VAL A 100 -17.89 -0.86 1.54
C VAL A 100 -17.20 -2.21 1.75
N GLU A 101 -16.81 -2.50 3.00
CA GLU A 101 -16.16 -3.77 3.35
C GLU A 101 -17.07 -4.98 3.09
N GLN A 102 -18.37 -4.87 3.33
CA GLN A 102 -19.33 -5.94 3.04
C GLN A 102 -19.42 -6.21 1.53
N ARG A 103 -19.44 -5.15 0.70
CA ARG A 103 -19.46 -5.28 -0.76
C ARG A 103 -18.17 -5.92 -1.27
N VAL A 104 -17.00 -5.52 -0.74
CA VAL A 104 -15.72 -6.18 -1.07
C VAL A 104 -15.72 -7.64 -0.63
N ARG A 105 -16.18 -7.94 0.59
CA ARG A 105 -16.24 -9.30 1.13
C ARG A 105 -17.12 -10.22 0.27
N ALA A 106 -18.22 -9.71 -0.25
CA ALA A 106 -19.13 -10.46 -1.12
C ALA A 106 -18.48 -10.94 -2.44
N LEU A 107 -17.40 -10.28 -2.88
CA LEU A 107 -16.64 -10.69 -4.07
C LEU A 107 -15.76 -11.91 -3.83
N GLY A 108 -15.34 -12.14 -2.57
CA GLY A 108 -14.44 -13.23 -2.20
C GLY A 108 -12.99 -13.09 -2.70
N LEU A 109 -12.65 -12.01 -3.40
CA LEU A 109 -11.34 -11.81 -4.06
C LEU A 109 -10.25 -11.36 -3.10
N ILE A 110 -10.55 -10.41 -2.20
CA ILE A 110 -9.58 -9.78 -1.29
C ILE A 110 -10.17 -9.57 0.11
N HIS A 111 -9.30 -9.25 1.07
CA HIS A 111 -9.68 -8.58 2.31
C HIS A 111 -9.60 -7.06 2.09
N GLY A 112 -10.74 -6.36 2.07
CA GLY A 112 -10.76 -4.90 2.02
C GLY A 112 -11.02 -4.32 3.40
N ASN A 113 -10.11 -3.49 3.89
CA ASN A 113 -10.37 -2.56 4.98
C ASN A 113 -10.77 -1.21 4.41
N GLN A 114 -11.79 -0.55 4.96
CA GLN A 114 -12.13 0.82 4.60
C GLN A 114 -11.69 1.76 5.74
N ALA A 115 -10.74 2.66 5.45
CA ALA A 115 -10.38 3.72 6.38
C ALA A 115 -11.58 4.66 6.59
N VAL A 116 -11.66 5.26 7.78
CA VAL A 116 -12.63 6.32 8.10
C VAL A 116 -11.91 7.66 8.10
N SER A 117 -12.55 8.73 7.64
CA SER A 117 -11.93 10.05 7.63
C SER A 117 -11.57 10.54 9.04
N MET A 118 -10.49 11.30 9.18
CA MET A 118 -10.14 11.92 10.47
C MET A 118 -11.10 13.06 10.82
N THR A 119 -11.59 13.77 9.81
CA THR A 119 -12.57 14.84 9.99
C THR A 119 -13.83 14.60 9.17
N ILE A 120 -14.97 15.11 9.65
CA ILE A 120 -16.26 14.99 8.97
C ILE A 120 -16.14 15.59 7.57
N GLY A 121 -16.40 14.78 6.54
CA GLY A 121 -16.28 15.17 5.14
C GLY A 121 -14.88 15.58 4.66
N GLU A 122 -13.80 15.21 5.36
CA GLU A 122 -12.41 15.63 5.08
C GLU A 122 -12.24 17.17 5.02
N LEU A 123 -12.97 17.89 5.88
CA LEU A 123 -12.97 19.35 5.90
C LEU A 123 -11.85 19.95 6.77
N GLY A 124 -11.14 19.14 7.56
CA GLY A 124 -10.05 19.58 8.45
C GLY A 124 -10.51 20.36 9.67
N GLN A 125 -11.80 20.26 10.04
CA GLN A 125 -12.44 21.15 11.03
C GLN A 125 -12.98 20.45 12.27
N ASP A 126 -13.60 19.27 12.11
CA ASP A 126 -14.33 18.58 13.17
C ASP A 126 -14.04 17.07 13.14
N CYS A 127 -13.45 16.56 14.22
CA CYS A 127 -13.13 15.14 14.41
C CYS A 127 -14.03 14.47 15.47
N SER A 128 -15.13 15.11 15.89
CA SER A 128 -16.00 14.63 16.97
C SER A 128 -16.64 13.27 16.68
N HIS A 129 -16.94 12.98 15.42
CA HIS A 129 -17.50 11.70 14.98
C HIS A 129 -16.60 10.48 15.34
N LEU A 130 -15.29 10.67 15.48
CA LEU A 130 -14.37 9.61 15.90
C LEU A 130 -14.65 9.12 17.33
N LEU A 131 -15.29 9.94 18.16
CA LEU A 131 -15.70 9.56 19.52
C LEU A 131 -16.77 8.47 19.52
N ASP A 132 -17.62 8.43 18.49
CA ASP A 132 -18.71 7.47 18.36
C ASP A 132 -18.22 6.10 17.86
N ILE A 133 -17.00 6.04 17.30
CA ILE A 133 -16.40 4.78 16.84
C ILE A 133 -15.86 3.98 18.05
N PRO A 134 -16.28 2.72 18.24
CA PRO A 134 -15.76 1.90 19.33
C PRO A 134 -14.25 1.67 19.22
N ALA A 135 -13.56 1.58 20.37
CA ALA A 135 -12.13 1.31 20.41
C ALA A 135 -11.80 -0.01 19.69
N GLY A 136 -10.77 0.01 18.84
CA GLY A 136 -10.36 -1.15 18.04
C GLY A 136 -11.32 -1.57 16.93
N ALA A 137 -12.40 -0.81 16.65
CA ALA A 137 -13.33 -1.17 15.58
C ALA A 137 -12.70 -1.05 14.19
N ILE A 138 -11.82 -0.08 13.98
CA ILE A 138 -11.10 0.15 12.72
C ILE A 138 -9.60 0.22 12.98
N PRO A 139 -8.75 -0.20 12.03
CA PRO A 139 -7.31 -0.09 12.18
C PRO A 139 -6.80 1.33 11.88
N PHE A 140 -7.43 2.03 10.93
CA PHE A 140 -6.89 3.24 10.33
C PHE A 140 -7.93 4.36 10.22
N VAL A 141 -7.46 5.59 10.43
CA VAL A 141 -8.17 6.83 10.05
C VAL A 141 -7.27 7.68 9.15
N SER A 142 -7.85 8.40 8.20
CA SER A 142 -7.08 9.22 7.25
C SER A 142 -7.91 10.35 6.65
N ASP A 143 -7.40 11.57 6.54
CA ASP A 143 -7.95 12.56 5.60
C ASP A 143 -7.00 12.59 4.40
N ASP A 144 -7.43 12.03 3.27
CA ASP A 144 -6.53 11.60 2.22
C ASP A 144 -6.89 12.24 0.88
N GLY A 145 -6.31 13.40 0.61
CA GLY A 145 -6.66 14.28 -0.49
C GLY A 145 -6.59 15.75 -0.08
N LYS A 146 -6.90 16.04 1.19
CA LYS A 146 -6.55 17.29 1.87
C LYS A 146 -6.09 16.98 3.28
N GLY A 147 -4.86 17.38 3.62
CA GLY A 147 -4.35 17.24 4.98
C GLY A 147 -5.10 18.11 6.00
N VAL A 148 -5.10 17.69 7.27
CA VAL A 148 -5.66 18.46 8.39
C VAL A 148 -4.73 19.62 8.71
N ASN A 149 -5.02 20.83 8.23
CA ASN A 149 -4.14 21.99 8.39
C ASN A 149 -4.19 22.63 9.80
N ARG A 150 -5.25 22.36 10.58
CA ARG A 150 -5.44 22.91 11.93
C ARG A 150 -4.72 22.10 12.98
N ASP A 151 -3.70 22.69 13.59
CA ASP A 151 -2.88 22.06 14.64
C ASP A 151 -3.72 21.58 15.84
N ASP A 152 -4.73 22.36 16.23
CA ASP A 152 -5.60 22.03 17.36
C ASP A 152 -6.52 20.84 17.08
N VAL A 153 -7.01 20.72 15.84
CA VAL A 153 -7.81 19.58 15.38
C VAL A 153 -6.93 18.34 15.27
N MET A 154 -5.73 18.46 14.68
CA MET A 154 -4.80 17.33 14.56
C MET A 154 -4.35 16.83 15.95
N GLU A 155 -4.10 17.71 16.91
CA GLU A 155 -3.82 17.29 18.30
C GLU A 155 -4.99 16.52 18.92
N GLN A 156 -6.24 16.96 18.70
CA GLN A 156 -7.42 16.24 19.17
C GLN A 156 -7.52 14.84 18.53
N ILE A 157 -7.29 14.75 17.21
CA ILE A 157 -7.26 13.47 16.49
C ILE A 157 -6.21 12.54 17.10
N PHE A 158 -4.99 13.01 17.35
CA PHE A 158 -3.94 12.22 18.02
C PHE A 158 -4.40 11.68 19.39
N ARG A 159 -5.07 12.50 20.19
CA ARG A 159 -5.59 12.09 21.52
C ARG A 159 -6.68 11.03 21.38
N ILE A 160 -7.66 11.24 20.50
CA ILE A 160 -8.75 10.29 20.26
C ILE A 160 -8.19 8.96 19.73
N CYS A 161 -7.33 9.00 18.71
CA CYS A 161 -6.75 7.79 18.12
C CYS A 161 -5.91 7.00 19.13
N LYS A 162 -5.17 7.69 20.01
CA LYS A 162 -4.41 7.03 21.08
C LYS A 162 -5.33 6.29 22.06
N GLU A 163 -6.44 6.91 22.47
CA GLU A 163 -7.41 6.30 23.38
C GLU A 163 -8.16 5.12 22.72
N LYS A 164 -8.55 5.29 21.46
CA LYS A 164 -9.34 4.30 20.70
C LYS A 164 -8.48 3.18 20.08
N GLY A 165 -7.16 3.35 20.04
CA GLY A 165 -6.23 2.40 19.44
C GLY A 165 -6.09 2.49 17.92
N PHE A 166 -6.63 3.53 17.28
CA PHE A 166 -6.52 3.75 15.84
C PHE A 166 -5.11 4.21 15.45
N LEU A 167 -4.70 3.91 14.21
CA LEU A 167 -3.50 4.47 13.61
C LEU A 167 -3.89 5.57 12.62
N ILE A 168 -3.25 6.72 12.76
CA ILE A 168 -3.40 7.84 11.82
C ILE A 168 -2.58 7.52 10.56
N MET A 169 -3.21 7.59 9.39
CA MET A 169 -2.54 7.56 8.09
C MET A 169 -2.62 8.96 7.50
N ALA A 170 -1.47 9.61 7.27
CA ALA A 170 -1.41 11.03 6.94
C ALA A 170 -0.90 11.28 5.51
N HIS A 171 -1.74 11.92 4.70
CA HIS A 171 -1.30 12.67 3.52
C HIS A 171 -0.71 14.01 3.98
N GLU A 172 0.62 14.12 3.90
CA GLU A 172 1.33 15.33 4.32
C GLU A 172 1.35 16.36 3.18
N GLU A 173 0.43 17.32 3.24
CA GLU A 173 0.40 18.47 2.34
C GLU A 173 -0.19 19.71 3.03
N ASP A 174 0.70 20.62 3.42
CA ASP A 174 0.30 21.91 3.96
C ASP A 174 -0.24 22.84 2.87
N ALA A 175 -1.52 23.19 2.97
CA ALA A 175 -2.25 23.98 1.98
C ALA A 175 -1.75 25.44 1.90
N ARG A 176 -0.97 25.90 2.88
CA ARG A 176 -0.33 27.22 2.86
C ARG A 176 0.85 27.27 1.90
N TYR A 177 1.49 26.13 1.64
CA TYR A 177 2.67 26.02 0.77
C TYR A 177 2.38 25.32 -0.55
N SER A 178 1.41 24.39 -0.60
CA SER A 178 1.17 23.57 -1.79
C SER A 178 0.91 24.33 -3.10
N PRO A 179 0.36 25.57 -3.12
CA PRO A 179 0.22 26.32 -4.37
C PRO A 179 1.55 26.82 -4.96
N GLN A 180 2.63 26.86 -4.18
CA GLN A 180 3.94 27.38 -4.64
C GLN A 180 5.07 26.36 -4.51
N ASP A 181 5.06 25.53 -3.47
CA ASP A 181 6.13 24.60 -3.15
C ASP A 181 5.59 23.33 -2.48
N LEU A 182 5.38 22.30 -3.31
CA LEU A 182 4.93 20.99 -2.85
C LEU A 182 5.98 20.22 -2.04
N ARG A 183 7.28 20.56 -2.11
CA ARG A 183 8.28 19.96 -1.22
C ARG A 183 8.13 20.55 0.18
N MET A 184 8.05 21.88 0.27
CA MET A 184 7.86 22.57 1.54
C MET A 184 6.53 22.16 2.19
N ALA A 185 5.47 21.98 1.39
CA ALA A 185 4.17 21.52 1.88
C ALA A 185 4.25 20.17 2.61
N GLU A 186 4.93 19.18 2.02
CA GLU A 186 5.14 17.85 2.62
C GLU A 186 6.03 17.94 3.87
N ASN A 187 7.16 18.65 3.76
CA ASN A 187 8.14 18.75 4.83
C ASN A 187 7.59 19.44 6.08
N MET A 188 6.88 20.56 5.91
CA MET A 188 6.36 21.33 7.03
C MET A 188 5.26 20.59 7.78
N MET A 189 4.36 19.93 7.05
CA MET A 189 3.29 19.16 7.66
C MET A 189 3.85 17.93 8.40
N THR A 190 4.82 17.22 7.78
CA THR A 190 5.54 16.11 8.43
C THR A 190 6.17 16.55 9.75
N LEU A 191 6.90 17.66 9.76
CA LEU A 191 7.55 18.16 10.97
C LEU A 191 6.55 18.54 12.07
N ARG A 192 5.44 19.18 11.70
CA ARG A 192 4.36 19.50 12.63
C ARG A 192 3.79 18.23 13.27
N ASP A 193 3.48 17.21 12.46
CA ASP A 193 2.82 16.01 12.96
C ASP A 193 3.75 15.12 13.77
N LEU A 194 5.05 15.17 13.52
CA LEU A 194 6.07 14.61 14.42
C LEU A 194 6.05 15.28 15.81
N ILE A 195 5.93 16.61 15.88
CA ILE A 195 5.84 17.34 17.15
C ILE A 195 4.55 16.99 17.90
N LEU A 196 3.43 16.93 17.18
CA LEU A 196 2.14 16.54 17.78
C LEU A 196 2.14 15.08 18.25
N CYS A 197 2.76 14.18 17.48
CA CYS A 197 2.98 12.79 17.88
C CYS A 197 3.81 12.69 19.17
N GLU A 198 4.88 13.47 19.29
CA GLU A 198 5.72 13.54 20.51
C GLU A 198 4.90 14.03 21.70
N LYS A 199 4.21 15.17 21.53
CA LYS A 199 3.41 15.82 22.58
C LYS A 199 2.31 14.93 23.13
N THR A 200 1.62 14.21 22.25
CA THR A 200 0.45 13.39 22.61
C THR A 200 0.81 11.95 22.97
N GLY A 201 1.97 11.47 22.50
CA GLY A 201 2.35 10.05 22.55
C GLY A 201 1.46 9.15 21.69
N GLY A 202 0.81 9.73 20.67
CA GLY A 202 0.00 9.01 19.68
C GLY A 202 0.85 8.21 18.70
N ARG A 203 0.23 7.71 17.63
CA ARG A 203 0.90 6.96 16.55
C ARG A 203 0.47 7.51 15.21
N ILE A 204 1.41 7.59 14.27
CA ILE A 204 1.16 8.06 12.91
C ILE A 204 1.96 7.22 11.89
N HIS A 205 1.34 7.03 10.73
CA HIS A 205 1.93 6.48 9.53
C HIS A 205 1.91 7.56 8.46
N PHE A 206 3.08 7.97 7.99
CA PHE A 206 3.22 8.95 6.91
C PHE A 206 3.04 8.25 5.57
N CYS A 207 1.98 8.60 4.83
CA CYS A 207 1.67 8.05 3.53
C CYS A 207 2.67 8.56 2.47
N HIS A 208 2.93 7.71 1.47
CA HIS A 208 3.64 8.02 0.22
C HIS A 208 4.74 9.09 0.34
N VAL A 209 5.68 8.93 1.28
CA VAL A 209 6.72 9.94 1.54
C VAL A 209 7.59 10.08 0.30
N SER A 210 7.84 11.31 -0.15
CA SER A 210 8.52 11.56 -1.43
C SER A 210 9.82 12.35 -1.31
N THR A 211 10.05 13.00 -0.18
CA THR A 211 11.17 13.93 0.01
C THR A 211 12.25 13.37 0.96
N ARG A 212 13.52 13.66 0.66
CA ARG A 212 14.64 13.32 1.55
C ARG A 212 14.48 13.93 2.94
N GLU A 213 14.06 15.18 3.05
CA GLU A 213 13.97 15.86 4.35
C GLU A 213 12.88 15.26 5.25
N ALA A 214 11.71 14.90 4.70
CA ALA A 214 10.69 14.18 5.45
C ALA A 214 11.21 12.82 5.94
N ILE A 215 11.91 12.05 5.09
CA ILE A 215 12.56 10.80 5.48
C ILE A 215 13.55 11.00 6.63
N GLU A 216 14.40 12.04 6.56
CA GLU A 216 15.36 12.34 7.63
C GLU A 216 14.67 12.72 8.94
N ALA A 217 13.59 13.51 8.87
CA ALA A 217 12.78 13.87 10.03
C ALA A 217 12.15 12.62 10.68
N ILE A 218 11.54 11.75 9.88
CA ILE A 218 10.93 10.50 10.33
C ILE A 218 11.99 9.57 10.94
N ARG A 219 13.16 9.44 10.30
CA ARG A 219 14.29 8.65 10.83
C ARG A 219 14.72 9.14 12.21
N ASN A 220 14.85 10.46 12.38
CA ASN A 220 15.22 11.05 13.66
C ASN A 220 14.13 10.87 14.73
N ALA A 221 12.85 10.97 14.36
CA ALA A 221 11.74 10.67 15.25
C ALA A 221 11.73 9.21 15.73
N LYS A 222 11.98 8.24 14.83
CA LYS A 222 12.14 6.83 15.21
C LYS A 222 13.29 6.64 16.21
N ARG A 223 14.45 7.27 15.98
CA ARG A 223 15.60 7.21 16.91
C ARG A 223 15.28 7.75 18.30
N LYS A 224 14.40 8.75 18.40
CA LYS A 224 13.87 9.28 19.67
C LYS A 224 12.83 8.36 20.33
N GLY A 225 12.42 7.27 19.69
CA GLY A 225 11.42 6.34 20.19
C GLY A 225 9.98 6.77 19.96
N LEU A 226 9.73 7.77 19.10
CA LEU A 226 8.36 8.11 18.70
C LEU A 226 7.74 6.94 17.92
N LYS A 227 6.43 6.76 18.08
CA LYS A 227 5.66 5.68 17.44
C LYS A 227 5.24 6.08 16.03
N VAL A 228 6.22 6.24 15.16
CA VAL A 228 6.03 6.67 13.78
C VAL A 228 6.42 5.57 12.81
N SER A 229 5.75 5.53 11.66
CA SER A 229 6.10 4.68 10.53
C SER A 229 5.85 5.44 9.23
N CYS A 230 6.34 4.92 8.10
CA CYS A 230 6.02 5.48 6.80
C CYS A 230 6.08 4.43 5.70
N GLU A 231 5.43 4.78 4.60
CA GLU A 231 5.46 4.04 3.34
C GLU A 231 6.05 4.92 2.23
N VAL A 232 6.47 4.25 1.15
CA VAL A 232 6.93 4.88 -0.08
C VAL A 232 6.26 4.18 -1.26
N CYS A 233 5.95 4.92 -2.32
CA CYS A 233 5.28 4.31 -3.47
C CYS A 233 6.26 3.79 -4.53
N PRO A 234 5.90 2.72 -5.26
CA PRO A 234 6.72 2.18 -6.35
C PRO A 234 7.12 3.26 -7.37
N HIS A 235 6.21 4.18 -7.67
CA HIS A 235 6.41 5.19 -8.69
C HIS A 235 7.41 6.28 -8.29
N HIS A 236 7.44 6.69 -7.01
CA HIS A 236 8.47 7.62 -6.50
C HIS A 236 9.87 7.02 -6.47
N ILE A 237 10.00 5.69 -6.53
CA ILE A 237 11.29 4.99 -6.59
C ILE A 237 11.72 4.75 -8.03
N PHE A 238 10.76 4.50 -8.93
CA PHE A 238 11.04 4.06 -10.28
C PHE A 238 11.48 5.22 -11.19
N TYR A 239 10.76 6.34 -11.14
CA TYR A 239 11.02 7.52 -11.96
C TYR A 239 11.29 8.78 -11.16
N ASN A 240 12.20 9.59 -11.69
CA ASN A 240 12.41 10.96 -11.23
C ASN A 240 11.48 11.93 -11.97
N ALA A 241 11.51 13.20 -11.53
CA ALA A 241 10.70 14.27 -12.07
C ALA A 241 10.96 14.52 -13.56
N GLU A 242 12.18 14.32 -14.06
CA GLU A 242 12.52 14.51 -15.47
C GLU A 242 11.90 13.41 -16.34
N GLN A 243 11.96 12.16 -15.89
CA GLN A 243 11.42 11.00 -16.60
C GLN A 243 9.89 11.01 -16.66
N ALA A 244 9.24 11.49 -15.61
CA ALA A 244 7.78 11.52 -15.47
C ALA A 244 7.17 12.94 -15.52
N HIS A 245 7.88 13.93 -16.06
CA HIS A 245 7.46 15.35 -16.08
C HIS A 245 6.06 15.60 -16.69
N HIS A 246 5.62 14.71 -17.59
CA HIS A 246 4.33 14.79 -18.27
C HIS A 246 3.18 14.20 -17.45
N TYR A 247 3.47 13.65 -16.27
CA TYR A 247 2.54 12.89 -15.47
C TYR A 247 2.31 13.53 -14.10
N ARG A 248 1.03 13.68 -13.72
CA ARG A 248 0.63 14.31 -12.45
C ARG A 248 0.24 13.27 -11.40
N VAL A 249 0.82 13.40 -10.22
CA VAL A 249 0.57 12.65 -8.98
C VAL A 249 0.86 13.57 -7.79
N ALA A 250 0.27 13.29 -6.64
CA ALA A 250 0.46 14.05 -5.40
C ALA A 250 0.78 13.06 -4.27
N PRO A 251 1.98 13.11 -3.67
CA PRO A 251 3.08 14.04 -3.97
C PRO A 251 3.72 13.80 -5.35
N PRO A 252 4.29 14.82 -6.00
CA PRO A 252 4.84 14.70 -7.35
C PRO A 252 6.14 13.86 -7.36
N PHE A 253 6.52 13.39 -8.55
CA PHE A 253 7.86 12.83 -8.76
C PHE A 253 8.94 13.85 -8.38
N ARG A 254 10.01 13.38 -7.74
CA ARG A 254 11.08 14.22 -7.17
C ARG A 254 12.42 13.95 -7.85
N THR A 255 13.50 14.47 -7.27
CA THR A 255 14.85 14.37 -7.86
C THR A 255 15.47 13.00 -7.62
N ASP A 256 16.56 12.66 -8.31
CA ASP A 256 17.31 11.42 -8.05
C ASP A 256 17.82 11.34 -6.60
N ASP A 257 18.21 12.47 -6.00
CA ASP A 257 18.61 12.54 -4.58
C ASP A 257 17.49 12.08 -3.64
N ASP A 258 16.24 12.40 -3.96
CA ASP A 258 15.09 11.93 -3.20
C ASP A 258 14.87 10.44 -3.40
N ILE A 259 14.95 9.95 -4.64
CA ILE A 259 14.86 8.51 -4.94
C ILE A 259 15.90 7.73 -4.14
N GLU A 260 17.15 8.19 -4.13
CA GLU A 260 18.21 7.57 -3.33
C GLU A 260 17.87 7.58 -1.84
N ALA A 261 17.30 8.67 -1.31
CA ALA A 261 16.88 8.76 0.08
C ALA A 261 15.74 7.78 0.41
N LEU A 262 14.76 7.62 -0.48
CA LEU A 262 13.67 6.66 -0.34
C LEU A 262 14.19 5.21 -0.37
N ILE A 263 15.10 4.89 -1.29
CA ILE A 263 15.72 3.56 -1.37
C ILE A 263 16.52 3.27 -0.10
N ARG A 264 17.32 4.22 0.39
CA ARG A 264 18.06 4.06 1.66
C ARG A 264 17.13 3.89 2.85
N ALA A 265 15.99 4.58 2.85
CA ALA A 265 14.98 4.44 3.90
C ALA A 265 14.35 3.04 3.93
N LEU A 266 14.15 2.42 2.77
CA LEU A 266 13.71 1.03 2.67
C LEU A 266 14.79 0.05 3.16
N GLN A 267 16.06 0.31 2.82
CA GLN A 267 17.19 -0.52 3.22
C GLN A 267 17.44 -0.49 4.74
N ASP A 268 17.34 0.69 5.35
CA ASP A 268 17.66 0.91 6.77
C ASP A 268 16.45 0.72 7.72
N GLY A 269 15.25 0.50 7.18
CA GLY A 269 14.00 0.31 7.95
C GLY A 269 13.36 1.61 8.45
N THR A 270 13.80 2.77 7.95
CA THR A 270 13.08 4.04 8.15
C THR A 270 11.70 3.96 7.50
N ALA A 271 11.64 3.53 6.23
CA ALA A 271 10.42 3.16 5.55
C ALA A 271 10.26 1.63 5.63
N GLU A 272 9.09 1.18 6.11
CA GLU A 272 8.87 -0.24 6.41
C GLU A 272 7.79 -0.87 5.52
N VAL A 273 7.16 -0.06 4.66
CA VAL A 273 6.06 -0.47 3.80
C VAL A 273 6.25 0.12 2.41
N ILE A 274 5.88 -0.65 1.39
CA ILE A 274 5.64 -0.14 0.04
C ILE A 274 4.13 -0.27 -0.21
N SER A 275 3.46 0.87 -0.39
CA SER A 275 2.04 0.95 -0.73
C SER A 275 1.88 1.63 -2.08
N THR A 276 0.82 1.31 -2.81
CA THR A 276 0.79 1.68 -4.23
C THR A 276 0.34 3.11 -4.46
N ASP A 277 -0.54 3.63 -3.59
CA ASP A 277 -1.36 4.79 -3.92
C ASP A 277 -2.04 4.56 -5.29
N HIS A 278 -2.76 3.43 -5.38
CA HIS A 278 -3.52 3.13 -6.58
C HIS A 278 -4.66 4.13 -6.73
N ALA A 279 -4.46 5.10 -7.60
CA ALA A 279 -5.33 6.24 -7.84
C ALA A 279 -5.83 6.27 -9.29
N PRO A 280 -6.83 5.44 -9.63
CA PRO A 280 -7.43 5.35 -10.95
C PRO A 280 -8.25 6.60 -11.30
N HIS A 281 -8.15 7.00 -12.57
CA HIS A 281 -8.79 8.17 -13.18
C HIS A 281 -9.18 7.88 -14.63
N THR A 282 -10.22 8.56 -15.09
CA THR A 282 -10.57 8.55 -16.52
C THR A 282 -9.55 9.36 -17.33
N PRO A 283 -9.46 9.14 -18.66
CA PRO A 283 -8.66 10.00 -19.54
C PRO A 283 -9.05 11.47 -19.44
N GLU A 284 -10.34 11.78 -19.31
CA GLU A 284 -10.85 13.14 -19.15
C GLU A 284 -10.36 13.78 -17.84
N ASP A 285 -10.40 13.05 -16.73
CA ASP A 285 -9.85 13.54 -15.45
C ASP A 285 -8.36 13.88 -15.56
N LYS A 286 -7.58 13.00 -16.21
CA LYS A 286 -6.14 13.23 -16.41
C LYS A 286 -5.88 14.43 -17.31
N ALA A 287 -6.66 14.61 -18.38
CA ALA A 287 -6.59 15.78 -19.23
C ALA A 287 -6.93 17.08 -18.46
N ASN A 288 -7.86 16.99 -17.50
CA ASN A 288 -8.21 18.08 -16.58
C ASN A 288 -7.25 18.24 -15.40
N GLY A 289 -6.14 17.49 -15.38
CA GLY A 289 -5.04 17.68 -14.43
C GLY A 289 -5.18 16.92 -13.11
N ALA A 290 -6.04 15.90 -13.03
CA ALA A 290 -6.17 15.07 -11.83
C ALA A 290 -4.85 14.39 -11.44
N ASN A 291 -4.55 14.38 -10.14
CA ASN A 291 -3.39 13.69 -9.57
C ASN A 291 -3.73 12.21 -9.36
N GLY A 292 -2.79 11.32 -9.70
CA GLY A 292 -2.91 9.89 -9.38
C GLY A 292 -2.55 8.96 -10.54
N ILE A 293 -2.10 7.76 -10.19
CA ILE A 293 -1.74 6.70 -11.12
C ILE A 293 -2.41 5.37 -10.80
N SER A 294 -2.77 4.60 -11.83
CA SER A 294 -3.09 3.18 -11.67
C SER A 294 -1.79 2.37 -11.64
N CYS A 295 -1.44 1.82 -10.47
CA CYS A 295 -0.20 1.04 -10.34
C CYS A 295 -0.28 -0.29 -9.58
N ILE A 296 -1.40 -0.67 -8.96
CA ILE A 296 -1.51 -1.90 -8.16
C ILE A 296 -1.15 -3.18 -8.94
N GLU A 297 -1.52 -3.24 -10.23
CA GLU A 297 -1.22 -4.38 -11.11
C GLU A 297 0.26 -4.47 -11.52
N THR A 298 1.02 -3.40 -11.33
CA THR A 298 2.43 -3.27 -11.78
C THR A 298 3.41 -3.12 -10.63
N ALA A 299 2.92 -2.88 -9.41
CA ALA A 299 3.72 -2.46 -8.28
C ALA A 299 4.87 -3.42 -7.95
N PHE A 300 4.58 -4.73 -7.85
CA PHE A 300 5.60 -5.74 -7.60
C PHE A 300 6.64 -5.77 -8.72
N ALA A 301 6.21 -5.75 -9.99
CA ALA A 301 7.12 -5.82 -11.12
C ALA A 301 8.05 -4.59 -11.22
N LEU A 302 7.52 -3.39 -10.93
CA LEU A 302 8.30 -2.15 -10.86
C LEU A 302 9.34 -2.23 -9.73
N CYS A 303 8.92 -2.61 -8.52
CA CYS A 303 9.80 -2.74 -7.38
C CYS A 303 10.85 -3.85 -7.56
N TYR A 304 10.46 -5.02 -8.07
CA TYR A 304 11.37 -6.12 -8.34
C TYR A 304 12.44 -5.70 -9.37
N THR A 305 12.02 -5.05 -10.46
CA THR A 305 12.92 -4.58 -11.52
C THR A 305 13.88 -3.50 -11.02
N LYS A 306 13.39 -2.52 -10.27
CA LYS A 306 14.21 -1.39 -9.81
C LYS A 306 15.06 -1.75 -8.59
N LEU A 307 14.48 -2.40 -7.59
CA LEU A 307 15.11 -2.61 -6.28
C LEU A 307 15.88 -3.93 -6.20
N VAL A 308 15.29 -5.03 -6.67
CA VAL A 308 15.91 -6.37 -6.53
C VAL A 308 16.91 -6.62 -7.64
N ARG A 309 16.46 -6.52 -8.89
CA ARG A 309 17.32 -6.65 -10.07
C ARG A 309 18.37 -5.53 -10.16
N GLY A 310 18.05 -4.34 -9.63
CA GLY A 310 18.99 -3.22 -9.49
C GLY A 310 20.02 -3.40 -8.38
N GLY A 311 19.91 -4.43 -7.54
CA GLY A 311 20.89 -4.74 -6.48
C GLY A 311 20.75 -3.91 -5.20
N PHE A 312 19.64 -3.21 -5.00
CA PHE A 312 19.39 -2.39 -3.80
C PHE A 312 18.78 -3.21 -2.65
N LEU A 313 17.96 -4.21 -2.95
CA LEU A 313 17.30 -5.09 -1.98
C LEU A 313 17.40 -6.55 -2.39
N THR A 314 17.31 -7.47 -1.43
CA THR A 314 16.99 -8.87 -1.71
C THR A 314 15.49 -9.04 -1.98
N LEU A 315 15.10 -10.15 -2.62
CA LEU A 315 13.68 -10.47 -2.79
C LEU A 315 12.96 -10.62 -1.45
N GLN A 316 13.61 -11.23 -0.45
CA GLN A 316 13.06 -11.37 0.91
C GLN A 316 12.80 -10.01 1.57
N GLN A 317 13.70 -9.03 1.40
CA GLN A 317 13.47 -7.66 1.87
C GLN A 317 12.27 -7.03 1.16
N LEU A 318 12.12 -7.22 -0.17
CA LEU A 318 10.96 -6.71 -0.90
C LEU A 318 9.65 -7.35 -0.41
N ILE A 319 9.62 -8.67 -0.22
CA ILE A 319 8.45 -9.39 0.32
C ILE A 319 8.09 -8.87 1.72
N ARG A 320 9.09 -8.60 2.57
CA ARG A 320 8.86 -8.01 3.89
C ARG A 320 8.12 -6.68 3.80
N LEU A 321 8.52 -5.81 2.87
CA LEU A 321 7.99 -4.46 2.67
C LEU A 321 6.59 -4.45 2.04
N MET A 322 6.27 -5.43 1.18
CA MET A 322 5.00 -5.50 0.44
C MET A 322 3.98 -6.47 1.03
N SER A 323 4.40 -7.37 1.93
CA SER A 323 3.54 -8.41 2.47
C SER A 323 3.60 -8.47 3.99
N THR A 324 4.76 -8.81 4.57
CA THR A 324 4.85 -9.09 6.02
C THR A 324 4.52 -7.88 6.89
N LYS A 325 5.18 -6.74 6.63
CA LYS A 325 5.00 -5.51 7.40
C LYS A 325 3.60 -4.92 7.24
N PRO A 326 3.07 -4.71 6.01
CA PRO A 326 1.73 -4.16 5.86
C PRO A 326 0.64 -5.11 6.42
N SER A 327 0.78 -6.44 6.28
CA SER A 327 -0.16 -7.39 6.88
C SER A 327 -0.19 -7.30 8.40
N ALA A 328 0.99 -7.18 9.03
CA ALA A 328 1.09 -7.00 10.48
C ALA A 328 0.50 -5.66 10.95
N MET A 329 0.70 -4.57 10.19
CA MET A 329 0.11 -3.27 10.48
C MET A 329 -1.43 -3.29 10.41
N MET A 330 -1.99 -4.04 9.47
CA MET A 330 -3.44 -4.23 9.33
C MET A 330 -4.00 -5.31 10.27
N GLY A 331 -3.14 -5.98 11.07
CA GLY A 331 -3.57 -7.00 12.04
C GLY A 331 -4.03 -8.32 11.40
N LEU A 332 -3.54 -8.66 10.21
CA LEU A 332 -3.98 -9.82 9.45
C LEU A 332 -3.11 -11.06 9.75
N ASN A 333 -3.72 -12.24 9.79
CA ASN A 333 -3.03 -13.54 9.91
C ASN A 333 -2.49 -14.02 8.55
N LYS A 334 -1.70 -13.18 7.87
CA LYS A 334 -1.08 -13.45 6.57
C LYS A 334 0.23 -12.67 6.42
N GLY A 335 0.87 -12.82 5.28
CA GLY A 335 2.06 -12.07 4.90
C GLY A 335 3.38 -12.80 5.15
N ARG A 336 3.31 -14.08 5.51
CA ARG A 336 4.40 -15.07 5.55
C ARG A 336 3.87 -16.44 5.16
N ILE A 337 4.76 -17.36 4.79
CA ILE A 337 4.42 -18.76 4.53
C ILE A 337 4.79 -19.57 5.77
N GLN A 338 3.85 -19.63 6.73
CA GLN A 338 4.06 -20.28 8.01
C GLN A 338 2.82 -21.10 8.41
N VAL A 339 3.04 -22.25 9.06
CA VAL A 339 1.95 -23.06 9.65
C VAL A 339 1.07 -22.20 10.55
N GLY A 340 -0.26 -22.32 10.38
CA GLY A 340 -1.28 -21.56 11.09
C GLY A 340 -1.65 -20.23 10.45
N MET A 341 -0.93 -19.76 9.43
CA MET A 341 -1.30 -18.56 8.67
C MET A 341 -2.28 -18.88 7.53
N GLN A 342 -3.03 -17.87 7.09
CA GLN A 342 -3.87 -17.99 5.91
C GLN A 342 -3.03 -18.28 4.66
N ALA A 343 -3.50 -19.21 3.83
CA ALA A 343 -2.90 -19.58 2.56
C ALA A 343 -3.19 -18.52 1.49
N ASP A 344 -2.57 -17.36 1.67
CA ASP A 344 -2.59 -16.22 0.78
C ASP A 344 -1.23 -16.16 0.06
N LEU A 345 -1.21 -16.62 -1.19
CA LEU A 345 0.03 -16.91 -1.94
C LEU A 345 -0.02 -16.28 -3.33
N VAL A 346 1.15 -15.99 -3.89
CA VAL A 346 1.30 -15.47 -5.24
C VAL A 346 2.41 -16.22 -5.98
N TRP A 347 2.16 -16.57 -7.24
CA TRP A 347 3.14 -17.17 -8.15
C TRP A 347 3.69 -16.08 -9.06
N ALA A 348 5.01 -15.92 -9.10
CA ALA A 348 5.66 -14.91 -9.93
C ALA A 348 6.72 -15.52 -10.85
N ASP A 349 6.68 -15.12 -12.12
CA ASP A 349 7.79 -15.30 -13.06
C ASP A 349 8.80 -14.17 -12.87
N LEU A 350 9.92 -14.52 -12.25
CA LEU A 350 11.02 -13.59 -11.98
C LEU A 350 12.04 -13.53 -13.13
N GLN A 351 11.97 -14.44 -14.10
CA GLN A 351 13.00 -14.63 -15.12
C GLN A 351 12.72 -13.87 -16.41
N HIS A 352 11.47 -13.80 -16.83
CA HIS A 352 11.13 -13.25 -18.14
C HIS A 352 10.74 -11.78 -18.05
N ALA A 353 11.35 -10.98 -18.92
CA ALA A 353 10.99 -9.58 -19.08
C ALA A 353 9.71 -9.46 -19.93
N TYR A 354 8.86 -8.50 -19.60
CA TYR A 354 7.66 -8.18 -20.36
C TYR A 354 7.39 -6.67 -20.36
N PRO A 355 6.80 -6.11 -21.42
CA PRO A 355 6.35 -4.73 -21.42
C PRO A 355 5.06 -4.58 -20.61
N ILE A 356 4.93 -3.50 -19.85
CA ILE A 356 3.67 -3.13 -19.23
C ILE A 356 2.70 -2.64 -20.32
N ASP A 357 1.54 -3.28 -20.43
CA ASP A 357 0.44 -2.84 -21.28
C ASP A 357 -0.78 -2.43 -20.41
N PRO A 358 -1.11 -1.14 -20.30
CA PRO A 358 -2.28 -0.68 -19.57
C PRO A 358 -3.61 -1.18 -20.17
N ALA A 359 -3.64 -1.52 -21.47
CA ALA A 359 -4.85 -2.07 -22.09
C ALA A 359 -5.28 -3.37 -21.43
N ASP A 360 -4.31 -4.15 -20.93
CA ASP A 360 -4.56 -5.42 -20.27
C ASP A 360 -5.07 -5.27 -18.83
N PHE A 361 -5.00 -4.08 -18.21
CA PHE A 361 -5.34 -3.91 -16.79
C PHE A 361 -6.77 -4.37 -16.47
N ALA A 362 -6.98 -4.96 -15.30
CA ALA A 362 -8.32 -5.21 -14.77
C ALA A 362 -8.94 -3.93 -14.19
N SER A 363 -8.10 -2.99 -13.72
CA SER A 363 -8.48 -1.63 -13.34
C SER A 363 -9.18 -0.91 -14.49
N ARG A 364 -10.22 -0.13 -14.20
CA ARG A 364 -10.82 0.81 -15.15
C ARG A 364 -9.87 1.95 -15.45
N GLY A 365 -9.12 2.40 -14.43
CA GLY A 365 -8.08 3.41 -14.58
C GLY A 365 -6.91 2.87 -15.39
N LYS A 366 -6.70 3.41 -16.59
CA LYS A 366 -5.55 3.09 -17.45
C LYS A 366 -4.43 4.14 -17.33
N ASN A 367 -4.59 5.06 -16.38
CA ASN A 367 -3.75 6.21 -16.18
C ASN A 367 -2.44 5.79 -15.50
N THR A 368 -1.44 5.36 -16.29
CA THR A 368 -0.11 5.03 -15.79
C THR A 368 1.00 5.57 -16.69
N PRO A 369 2.11 6.12 -16.13
CA PRO A 369 3.27 6.53 -16.91
C PRO A 369 4.14 5.34 -17.35
N PHE A 370 3.80 4.12 -16.95
CA PHE A 370 4.65 2.94 -17.17
C PHE A 370 4.32 2.16 -18.45
N ALA A 371 3.47 2.68 -19.33
CA ALA A 371 3.14 2.03 -20.60
C ALA A 371 4.40 1.74 -21.44
N GLY A 372 4.57 0.49 -21.87
CA GLY A 372 5.71 0.03 -22.66
C GLY A 372 7.02 -0.19 -21.87
N VAL A 373 7.05 0.14 -20.58
CA VAL A 373 8.23 -0.10 -19.74
C VAL A 373 8.43 -1.61 -19.59
N THR A 374 9.64 -2.08 -19.90
CA THR A 374 10.01 -3.49 -19.74
C THR A 374 10.39 -3.78 -18.30
N VAL A 375 9.70 -4.72 -17.68
CA VAL A 375 9.86 -5.13 -16.28
C VAL A 375 9.97 -6.65 -16.16
N TYR A 376 10.42 -7.12 -15.00
CA TYR A 376 10.43 -8.53 -14.58
C TYR A 376 9.50 -8.71 -13.38
N GLY A 377 9.21 -9.96 -13.00
CA GLY A 377 8.36 -10.25 -11.83
C GLY A 377 6.88 -10.28 -12.19
N ARG A 378 6.52 -10.98 -13.26
CA ARG A 378 5.12 -11.08 -13.70
C ARG A 378 4.35 -11.96 -12.72
N ILE A 379 3.22 -11.46 -12.21
CA ILE A 379 2.30 -12.27 -11.41
C ILE A 379 1.53 -13.20 -12.33
N LEU A 380 1.59 -14.51 -12.05
CA LEU A 380 0.94 -15.56 -12.84
C LEU A 380 -0.34 -16.06 -12.17
N GLN A 381 -0.34 -16.20 -10.85
CA GLN A 381 -1.48 -16.66 -10.08
C GLN A 381 -1.53 -16.00 -8.71
N THR A 382 -2.73 -15.84 -8.17
CA THR A 382 -2.93 -15.36 -6.80
C THR A 382 -3.97 -16.20 -6.10
N MET A 383 -3.65 -16.60 -4.88
CA MET A 383 -4.46 -17.43 -4.01
C MET A 383 -4.84 -16.65 -2.77
N ARG A 384 -6.10 -16.73 -2.36
CA ARG A 384 -6.60 -16.19 -1.10
C ARG A 384 -7.26 -17.31 -0.30
N ALA A 385 -6.82 -17.50 0.94
CA ALA A 385 -7.32 -18.54 1.84
C ALA A 385 -7.48 -19.90 1.12
N GLY A 386 -6.45 -20.33 0.39
CA GLY A 386 -6.43 -21.62 -0.30
C GLY A 386 -7.16 -21.68 -1.66
N ASN A 387 -7.83 -20.61 -2.08
CA ASN A 387 -8.58 -20.56 -3.34
C ASN A 387 -7.86 -19.69 -4.38
N ILE A 388 -7.69 -20.18 -5.60
CA ILE A 388 -7.16 -19.38 -6.71
C ILE A 388 -8.19 -18.30 -7.08
N VAL A 389 -7.82 -17.03 -6.92
CA VAL A 389 -8.65 -15.86 -7.21
C VAL A 389 -8.19 -15.12 -8.48
N TYR A 390 -7.01 -15.44 -8.99
CA TYR A 390 -6.48 -14.95 -10.26
C TYR A 390 -5.56 -15.98 -10.91
N SER A 391 -5.62 -16.08 -12.25
CA SER A 391 -4.67 -16.80 -13.10
C SER A 391 -4.52 -16.01 -14.41
N ALA A 392 -3.27 -15.79 -14.84
CA ALA A 392 -2.89 -14.98 -16.00
C ALA A 392 -3.21 -15.62 -17.36
#